data_AF-A0A7S2RK22-F1
#
_entry.id   AF-A0A7S2RK22-F1
#
_cell.length_a   1.000
_cell.length_b   1.000
_cell.length_c   1.000
_cell.angle_alpha   90.00
_cell.angle_beta   90.00
_cell.angle_gamma   90.00
#
_symmetry.space_group_name_H-M   'P 1'
#
loop_
_entity.id
_entity.type
_entity.pdbx_description
1 polymer ?
#
loop_
_entity_poly.entity_id
_entity_poly.type
_entity_poly.pdbx_seq_one_letter_code
_entity_poly.pdbx_strand_id
1 'polypeptide(L)'
;QIGYLLDTYPQLVILAFPTDDFHQEPGTNEEIATTVQHILGKDRFPGNPNFVLFSKSSLPLNPIYQKLSHHIHGRKVQHNFFKYLVGTDGIAVQLYAKKTAILDFESDIKNLLL
;
A
#
# COMPACT_ATOMS: atom_id res chain seq x y z
N GLN A 1 3.44 -12.25 3.90
CA GLN A 1 2.12 -11.68 4.25
C GLN A 1 1.42 -11.09 3.02
N ILE A 2 2.01 -10.12 2.30
CA ILE A 2 1.43 -9.58 1.04
C ILE A 2 1.16 -10.68 0.02
N GLY A 3 2.14 -11.56 -0.23
CA GLY A 3 1.96 -12.69 -1.16
C GLY A 3 0.76 -13.57 -0.81
N TYR A 4 0.61 -13.93 0.48
CA TYR A 4 -0.55 -14.68 0.96
C TYR A 4 -1.88 -13.99 0.64
N LEU A 5 -1.98 -12.67 0.87
CA LEU A 5 -3.22 -11.93 0.58
C LEU A 5 -3.51 -11.85 -0.92
N LEU A 6 -2.49 -11.63 -1.75
CA LEU A 6 -2.65 -11.63 -3.21
C LEU A 6 -3.09 -12.99 -3.75
N ASP A 7 -2.59 -14.07 -3.15
CA ASP A 7 -2.93 -15.44 -3.54
C ASP A 7 -4.35 -15.83 -3.02
N THR A 8 -4.77 -15.28 -1.87
CA THR A 8 -6.05 -15.60 -1.21
C THR A 8 -7.22 -14.76 -1.72
N TYR A 9 -6.98 -13.49 -2.04
CA TYR A 9 -8.01 -12.52 -2.43
C TYR A 9 -7.75 -12.02 -3.86
N PRO A 10 -8.24 -12.70 -4.91
CA PRO A 10 -8.01 -12.28 -6.29
C PRO A 10 -8.70 -10.95 -6.65
N GLN A 11 -9.65 -10.49 -5.82
CA GLN A 11 -10.30 -9.19 -5.97
C GLN A 11 -9.53 -8.05 -5.27
N LEU A 12 -8.58 -8.37 -4.39
CA LEU A 12 -7.78 -7.39 -3.67
C LEU A 12 -6.66 -6.86 -4.57
N VAL A 13 -6.56 -5.54 -4.67
CA VAL A 13 -5.43 -4.87 -5.32
C VAL A 13 -4.61 -4.13 -4.27
N ILE A 14 -3.28 -4.31 -4.31
CA ILE A 14 -2.32 -3.62 -3.47
C ILE A 14 -1.58 -2.59 -4.30
N LEU A 15 -1.71 -1.33 -3.91
CA LEU A 15 -1.05 -0.18 -4.52
C LEU A 15 0.06 0.31 -3.58
N ALA A 16 1.32 0.17 -3.99
CA ALA A 16 2.48 0.59 -3.22
C ALA A 16 3.00 1.95 -3.70
N PHE A 17 3.10 2.91 -2.77
CA PHE A 17 3.56 4.28 -3.02
C PHE A 17 4.86 4.55 -2.24
N PRO A 18 6.04 4.38 -2.87
CA PRO A 18 7.30 4.73 -2.22
C PRO A 18 7.38 6.24 -1.95
N THR A 19 7.99 6.60 -0.82
CA THR A 19 8.22 8.00 -0.44
C THR A 19 9.48 8.13 0.39
N ASP A 20 10.21 9.24 0.20
CA ASP A 20 11.38 9.57 1.01
C ASP A 20 11.13 10.75 1.96
N ASP A 21 9.87 11.13 2.17
CA ASP A 21 9.49 12.21 3.10
C ASP A 21 9.90 11.93 4.56
N PHE A 22 10.25 10.67 4.87
CA PHE A 22 10.72 10.22 6.18
C PHE A 22 12.21 9.84 6.19
N HIS A 23 12.97 10.15 5.12
CA HIS A 23 14.40 9.86 4.98
C HIS A 23 14.77 8.38 5.20
N GLN A 24 13.96 7.50 4.62
CA GLN A 24 14.05 6.05 4.79
C GLN A 24 13.97 5.28 3.46
N GLU A 25 13.80 5.99 2.33
CA GLU A 25 13.75 5.41 0.99
C GLU A 25 14.63 6.24 0.02
N PRO A 26 15.94 6.35 0.31
CA PRO A 26 16.84 7.23 -0.46
C PRO A 26 17.07 6.74 -1.90
N GLY A 27 16.88 5.44 -2.17
CA GLY A 27 17.21 4.80 -3.44
C GLY A 27 16.34 5.25 -4.63
N THR A 28 16.78 4.95 -5.84
CA THR A 28 16.05 5.27 -7.08
C THR A 28 14.82 4.38 -7.26
N ASN A 29 13.95 4.72 -8.23
CA ASN A 29 12.78 3.88 -8.55
C ASN A 29 13.18 2.47 -8.97
N GLU A 30 14.29 2.34 -9.69
CA GLU A 30 14.85 1.08 -10.15
C GLU A 30 15.33 0.22 -8.97
N GLU A 31 16.07 0.82 -8.03
CA GLU A 31 16.54 0.14 -6.82
C GLU A 31 15.38 -0.33 -5.93
N ILE A 32 14.34 0.51 -5.80
CA ILE A 32 13.11 0.17 -5.08
C ILE A 32 12.41 -1.01 -5.78
N ALA A 33 12.26 -0.97 -7.10
CA ALA A 33 11.66 -2.05 -7.87
C ALA A 33 12.45 -3.37 -7.73
N THR A 34 13.78 -3.31 -7.77
CA THR A 34 14.64 -4.48 -7.51
C THR A 34 14.42 -5.04 -6.10
N THR A 35 14.34 -4.17 -5.09
CA THR A 35 14.09 -4.56 -3.70
C THR A 35 12.73 -5.23 -3.54
N VAL A 36 11.67 -4.64 -4.12
CA VAL A 36 10.32 -5.20 -4.08
C VAL A 36 10.26 -6.55 -4.79
N GLN A 37 10.91 -6.70 -5.95
CA GLN A 37 11.00 -7.97 -6.66
C GLN A 37 11.71 -9.03 -5.81
N HIS A 38 12.79 -8.67 -5.11
CA HIS A 38 13.50 -9.60 -4.23
C HIS A 38 12.62 -10.08 -3.07
N ILE A 39 11.82 -9.18 -2.49
CA ILE A 39 10.93 -9.47 -1.34
C ILE A 39 9.71 -10.30 -1.76
N LEU A 40 9.06 -9.97 -2.87
CA LEU A 40 7.80 -10.61 -3.30
C LEU A 40 7.99 -11.82 -4.22
N GLY A 41 9.12 -11.89 -4.89
CA GLY A 41 9.41 -12.84 -5.96
C GLY A 41 8.88 -12.38 -7.32
N LYS A 42 9.53 -12.85 -8.39
CA LYS A 42 9.23 -12.46 -9.79
C LYS A 42 7.81 -12.81 -10.22
N ASP A 43 7.25 -13.90 -9.70
CA ASP A 43 5.88 -14.34 -9.98
C ASP A 43 4.83 -13.37 -9.44
N ARG A 44 5.19 -12.57 -8.42
CA ARG A 44 4.30 -11.57 -7.82
C ARG A 44 4.63 -10.15 -8.25
N PHE A 45 5.89 -9.82 -8.46
CA PHE A 45 6.28 -8.53 -9.03
C PHE A 45 7.42 -8.68 -10.05
N PRO A 46 7.22 -8.29 -11.32
CA PRO A 46 6.03 -7.63 -11.88
C PRO A 46 4.89 -8.59 -12.30
N GLY A 47 4.95 -9.89 -11.94
CA GLY A 47 4.06 -10.92 -12.50
C GLY A 47 2.60 -10.91 -12.07
N ASN A 48 2.22 -10.29 -10.94
CA ASN A 48 0.84 -10.29 -10.46
C ASN A 48 0.15 -8.94 -10.76
N PRO A 49 -0.98 -8.93 -11.53
CA PRO A 49 -1.66 -7.70 -11.92
C PRO A 49 -2.29 -6.94 -10.74
N ASN A 50 -2.48 -7.61 -9.60
CA ASN A 50 -3.05 -7.04 -8.40
C ASN A 50 -2.02 -6.39 -7.48
N PHE A 51 -0.74 -6.37 -7.85
CA PHE A 51 0.28 -5.60 -7.15
C PHE A 51 0.88 -4.54 -8.06
N VAL A 52 0.67 -3.27 -7.72
CA VAL A 52 1.17 -2.14 -8.50
C VAL A 52 2.14 -1.33 -7.65
N LEU A 53 3.36 -1.15 -8.15
CA LEU A 53 4.36 -0.27 -7.56
C LEU A 53 4.41 1.05 -8.34
N PHE A 54 4.10 2.16 -7.69
CA PHE A 54 4.20 3.49 -8.27
C PHE A 54 5.62 4.05 -8.16
N SER A 55 5.91 5.08 -8.96
CA SER A 55 7.14 5.85 -8.81
C SER A 55 7.17 6.58 -7.48
N LYS A 56 8.38 6.67 -6.89
CA LYS A 56 8.64 7.41 -5.67
C LYS A 56 8.16 8.85 -5.81
N SER A 57 7.38 9.30 -4.82
CA SER A 57 6.83 10.65 -4.78
C SER A 57 6.74 11.17 -3.35
N SER A 58 6.67 12.49 -3.21
CA SER A 58 6.42 13.14 -1.92
C SER A 58 4.92 13.12 -1.61
N LEU A 59 4.55 12.85 -0.35
CA LEU A 59 3.16 12.75 0.10
C LEU A 59 2.36 14.03 -0.22
N PRO A 60 2.84 15.26 0.07
CA PRO A 60 2.13 16.48 -0.29
C PRO A 60 1.93 16.69 -1.79
N LEU A 61 2.70 16.02 -2.66
CA LEU A 61 2.57 16.12 -4.11
C LEU A 61 1.78 14.96 -4.72
N ASN A 62 1.50 13.91 -3.94
CA ASN A 62 0.80 12.73 -4.42
C ASN A 62 -0.73 12.95 -4.35
N PRO A 63 -1.44 13.04 -5.49
CA PRO A 63 -2.86 13.36 -5.51
C PRO A 63 -3.73 12.26 -4.89
N ILE A 64 -3.30 10.99 -4.97
CA ILE A 64 -4.00 9.86 -4.33
C ILE A 64 -3.90 10.02 -2.81
N TYR A 65 -2.70 10.28 -2.28
CA TYR A 65 -2.52 10.53 -0.85
C TYR A 65 -3.37 11.72 -0.37
N GLN A 66 -3.34 12.85 -1.08
CA GLN A 66 -4.15 14.01 -0.73
C GLN A 66 -5.64 13.64 -0.62
N LYS A 67 -6.19 12.95 -1.63
CA LYS A 67 -7.59 12.52 -1.63
C LYS A 67 -7.91 11.57 -0.47
N LEU A 68 -7.10 10.53 -0.26
CA LEU A 68 -7.33 9.55 0.81
C LEU A 68 -7.21 10.18 2.21
N SER A 69 -6.30 11.15 2.38
CA SER A 69 -6.12 11.85 3.65
C SER A 69 -7.36 12.65 4.07
N HIS A 70 -8.19 13.07 3.12
CA HIS A 70 -9.44 13.77 3.41
C HIS A 70 -10.57 12.83 3.83
N HIS A 71 -10.49 11.53 3.49
CA HIS A 71 -11.50 10.55 3.88
C HIS A 71 -11.38 10.14 5.37
N ILE A 72 -10.18 10.25 5.96
CA ILE A 72 -9.91 9.83 7.35
C ILE A 72 -9.62 11.06 8.22
N HIS A 73 -10.59 11.45 9.04
CA HIS A 73 -10.43 12.60 9.94
C HIS A 73 -9.54 12.28 11.14
N GLY A 74 -8.73 13.26 11.56
CA GLY A 74 -7.94 13.21 12.80
C GLY A 74 -6.71 12.27 12.77
N ARG A 75 -6.46 11.56 11.66
CA ARG A 75 -5.28 10.71 11.49
C ARG A 75 -4.62 11.01 10.16
N LYS A 76 -3.29 10.94 10.14
CA LYS A 76 -2.47 11.17 8.94
C LYS A 76 -1.30 10.20 8.92
N VAL A 77 -0.69 10.03 7.75
CA VAL A 77 0.56 9.28 7.63
C VAL A 77 1.66 10.07 8.33
N GLN A 78 2.36 9.42 9.26
CA GLN A 78 3.41 10.03 10.07
C GLN A 78 4.76 9.32 9.89
N HIS A 79 4.79 8.22 9.13
CA HIS A 79 5.97 7.40 8.92
C HIS A 79 5.75 6.45 7.72
N ASN A 80 6.81 5.77 7.28
CA ASN A 80 6.71 4.71 6.29
C ASN A 80 5.82 3.55 6.75
N PHE A 81 5.27 2.81 5.78
CA PHE A 81 4.41 1.63 5.98
C PHE A 81 3.08 1.88 6.69
N PHE A 82 2.50 3.07 6.59
CA PHE A 82 1.06 3.23 6.83
C PHE A 82 0.26 2.58 5.69
N LYS A 83 -0.94 2.10 5.97
CA LYS A 83 -1.81 1.43 4.98
C LYS A 83 -3.20 2.04 5.02
N TYR A 84 -3.67 2.57 3.89
CA TYR A 84 -5.08 2.85 3.72
C TYR A 84 -5.79 1.57 3.27
N LEU A 85 -6.93 1.28 3.87
CA LEU A 85 -7.89 0.33 3.34
C LEU A 85 -9.00 1.11 2.64
N VAL A 86 -9.22 0.78 1.38
CA VAL A 86 -10.08 1.53 0.47
C VAL A 86 -11.16 0.59 -0.07
N GLY A 87 -12.41 1.02 -0.02
CA GLY A 87 -13.54 0.28 -0.58
C GLY A 87 -13.53 0.29 -2.11
N THR A 88 -14.38 -0.55 -2.71
CA THR A 88 -14.57 -0.64 -4.17
C THR A 88 -15.15 0.63 -4.79
N ASP A 89 -15.76 1.50 -3.96
CA ASP A 89 -16.22 2.85 -4.30
C ASP A 89 -15.10 3.91 -4.31
N GLY A 90 -13.88 3.52 -3.93
CA GLY A 90 -12.72 4.41 -3.85
C GLY A 90 -12.67 5.26 -2.57
N ILE A 91 -13.53 5.00 -1.58
CA ILE A 91 -13.54 5.69 -0.29
C ILE A 91 -12.63 4.96 0.70
N ALA A 92 -11.79 5.71 1.40
CA ALA A 92 -10.91 5.13 2.42
C ALA A 92 -11.72 4.93 3.70
N VAL A 93 -11.75 3.70 4.21
CA VAL A 93 -12.52 3.37 5.42
C VAL A 93 -11.64 3.28 6.65
N GLN A 94 -10.34 3.01 6.47
CA GLN A 94 -9.41 2.85 7.59
C GLN A 94 -7.98 3.24 7.21
N LEU A 95 -7.23 3.76 8.19
CA LEU A 95 -5.80 4.02 8.12
C LEU A 95 -5.08 3.23 9.23
N TYR A 96 -4.28 2.24 8.83
CA TYR A 96 -3.47 1.43 9.72
C TYR A 96 -2.05 1.97 9.82
N ALA A 97 -1.52 2.03 11.04
CA ALA A 97 -0.18 2.50 11.30
C ALA A 97 0.89 1.47 10.89
N LYS A 98 2.16 1.89 10.85
CA LYS A 98 3.32 1.01 10.57
C LYS A 98 3.29 -0.32 11.32
N LYS A 99 3.01 -0.27 12.62
CA LYS A 99 3.09 -1.42 13.53
C LYS A 99 1.97 -2.45 13.32
N THR A 100 0.87 -2.07 12.69
CA THR A 100 -0.21 -3.00 12.37
C THR A 100 0.21 -3.84 11.17
N ALA A 101 0.35 -5.16 11.37
CA ALA A 101 0.67 -6.08 10.30
C ALA A 101 -0.56 -6.24 9.38
N ILE A 102 -0.33 -6.53 8.10
CA ILE A 102 -1.41 -6.60 7.12
C ILE A 102 -2.41 -7.75 7.39
N LEU A 103 -1.97 -8.78 8.11
CA LEU A 103 -2.83 -9.89 8.53
C LEU A 103 -3.66 -9.56 9.78
N ASP A 104 -3.28 -8.56 10.58
CA ASP A 104 -4.03 -8.18 11.78
C ASP A 104 -5.40 -7.57 11.45
N PHE A 105 -5.58 -7.08 10.22
CA PHE A 105 -6.83 -6.51 9.71
C PHE A 105 -7.37 -7.26 8.49
N GLU A 106 -7.03 -8.55 8.36
CA GLU A 106 -7.56 -9.39 7.28
C GLU A 106 -9.09 -9.51 7.32
N SER A 107 -9.69 -9.51 8.52
CA SER A 107 -11.16 -9.46 8.67
C SER A 107 -11.78 -8.25 7.99
N ASP A 108 -11.11 -7.09 8.06
CA ASP A 108 -11.62 -5.84 7.52
C ASP A 108 -11.48 -5.83 6.00
N ILE A 109 -10.43 -6.46 5.46
CA ILE A 109 -10.29 -6.74 4.03
C ILE A 109 -11.46 -7.61 3.56
N LYS A 110 -11.71 -8.74 4.24
CA LYS A 110 -12.82 -9.66 3.91
C LYS A 110 -14.16 -8.94 3.88
N ASN A 111 -14.44 -8.11 4.87
CA ASN A 111 -15.71 -7.39 4.98
C ASN A 111 -15.97 -6.40 3.84
N LEU A 112 -14.93 -5.89 3.17
CA LEU A 112 -15.08 -5.01 2.01
C LEU A 112 -15.18 -5.76 0.67
N LEU A 113 -14.86 -7.05 0.67
CA LEU A 113 -14.92 -7.91 -0.51
C LEU A 113 -16.21 -8.72 -0.60
N LEU A 114 -17.00 -8.75 0.48
CA LEU A 114 -18.34 -9.35 0.57
C LEU A 114 -19.41 -8.33 0.16
#